data_AF-U9T613-F1
#
_entry.id   AF-U9T613-F1
#
_cell.length_a   1.000
_cell.length_b   1.000
_cell.length_c   1.000
_cell.angle_alpha   90.00
_cell.angle_beta   90.00
_cell.angle_gamma   90.00
#
_symmetry.space_group_name_H-M   'P 1'
#
loop_
_entity.id
_entity.type
_entity.pdbx_description
1 polymer ?
#
loop_
_entity_poly.entity_id
_entity_poly.type
_entity_poly.pdbx_seq_one_letter_code
_entity_poly.pdbx_strand_id
1 'polypeptide(L)' 'MRQKISTIITIGAGLGGLPLYHTLIKNKDKKEFNIKIFKRESDEQGAATSASN' A
#
# COMPACT_ATOMS: atom_id res chain seq x y z
N MET A 1 -11.73 27.25 4.41
CA MET A 1 -10.39 26.65 4.54
C MET A 1 -10.32 25.44 3.62
N ARG A 2 -9.27 25.29 2.80
CA ARG A 2 -9.13 24.12 1.91
C ARG A 2 -8.56 22.97 2.75
N GLN A 3 -9.37 21.96 3.05
CA GLN A 3 -8.88 20.74 3.71
C GLN A 3 -7.85 20.08 2.77
N LYS A 4 -6.58 20.12 3.15
CA LYS A 4 -5.50 19.52 2.36
C LYS A 4 -5.48 18.03 2.66
N ILE A 5 -6.18 17.26 1.82
CA ILE A 5 -6.17 15.80 1.90
C ILE A 5 -4.74 15.32 1.65
N SER A 6 -4.17 14.64 2.63
CA SER A 6 -2.81 14.10 2.51
C SER A 6 -2.82 12.89 1.57
N THR A 7 -1.80 12.74 0.74
CA THR A 7 -1.66 11.57 -0.15
C THR A 7 -0.47 10.74 0.31
N ILE A 8 -0.72 9.47 0.62
CA ILE A 8 0.29 8.50 1.01
C ILE A 8 0.68 7.69 -0.22
N ILE A 9 1.98 7.64 -0.52
CA ILE A 9 2.54 6.93 -1.66
C ILE A 9 3.37 5.77 -1.13
N THR A 10 3.02 4.54 -1.53
CA THR A 10 3.78 3.33 -1.20
C THR A 10 4.45 2.79 -2.46
N ILE A 11 5.77 2.60 -2.42
CA ILE A 11 6.55 2.00 -3.52
C ILE A 11 6.84 0.53 -3.17
N GLY A 12 6.33 -0.39 -3.97
CA GLY A 12 6.42 -1.83 -3.76
C GLY A 12 5.28 -2.40 -2.91
N ALA A 13 4.81 -3.60 -3.27
CA ALA A 13 3.73 -4.31 -2.61
C ALA A 13 4.22 -5.62 -1.95
N GLY A 14 5.42 -5.59 -1.35
CA GLY A 14 5.99 -6.71 -0.60
C GLY A 14 5.53 -6.76 0.86
N LEU A 15 6.28 -7.49 1.68
CA LEU A 15 5.97 -7.74 3.11
C LEU A 15 5.78 -6.46 3.95
N GLY A 16 6.34 -5.32 3.54
CA GLY A 16 6.10 -4.03 4.20
C GLY A 16 4.95 -3.22 3.61
N GLY A 17 4.77 -3.26 2.28
CA GLY A 17 3.83 -2.38 1.57
C GLY A 17 2.37 -2.81 1.71
N LEU A 18 2.11 -4.12 1.70
CA LEU A 18 0.75 -4.67 1.76
C LEU A 18 0.12 -4.55 3.17
N PRO A 19 0.83 -4.87 4.27
CA PRO A 19 0.30 -4.66 5.62
C PRO A 19 0.09 -3.18 5.93
N LEU A 20 0.98 -2.30 5.45
CA LEU A 20 0.81 -0.85 5.58
C LEU A 20 -0.46 -0.38 4.87
N TYR A 21 -0.70 -0.81 3.63
CA TYR A 21 -1.94 -0.49 2.91
C TYR A 21 -3.19 -0.94 3.69
N HIS A 22 -3.18 -2.16 4.22
CA HIS A 22 -4.30 -2.71 4.96
C HIS A 22 -4.62 -1.89 6.22
N THR A 23 -3.60 -1.48 6.98
CA THR A 23 -3.75 -0.61 8.15
C THR A 23 -4.27 0.78 7.77
N LEU A 24 -3.79 1.33 6.66
CA LEU A 24 -4.21 2.64 6.17
C LEU A 24 -5.69 2.63 5.73
N ILE A 25 -6.12 1.63 4.97
CA ILE A 25 -7.55 1.51 4.59
C ILE A 25 -8.45 1.39 5.82
N LYS A 26 -8.03 0.61 6.82
CA LYS A 26 -8.77 0.43 8.08
C LYS A 26 -8.90 1.68 8.95
N ASN A 27 -8.08 2.71 8.71
CA ASN A 27 -8.12 3.98 9.47
C ASN A 27 -8.55 5.17 8.59
N LYS A 28 -9.01 4.91 7.37
CA LYS A 28 -9.44 5.95 6.41
C LYS A 28 -10.77 6.61 6.83
N ASP A 29 -11.54 5.94 7.67
CA ASP A 29 -12.72 6.48 8.35
C ASP A 29 -12.37 7.55 9.39
N LYS A 30 -11.18 7.46 10.01
CA LYS A 30 -10.73 8.38 11.07
C LYS A 30 -10.03 9.63 10.53
N LYS A 31 -9.43 9.54 9.34
CA LYS A 31 -8.74 10.66 8.68
C LYS A 31 -8.91 10.57 7.17
N GLU A 32 -9.22 11.69 6.54
CA GLU A 32 -9.26 11.77 5.09
C GLU A 32 -7.85 11.83 4.49
N PHE A 33 -7.45 10.76 3.82
CA PHE A 33 -6.24 10.70 3.02
C PHE A 33 -6.45 9.82 1.78
N ASN A 34 -5.67 10.11 0.74
CA ASN A 34 -5.58 9.28 -0.46
C ASN A 34 -4.41 8.31 -0.34
N ILE A 35 -4.54 7.12 -0.93
CA ILE A 35 -3.46 6.13 -0.98
C ILE A 35 -3.18 5.78 -2.44
N LYS A 36 -1.91 5.79 -2.84
CA LYS A 36 -1.45 5.30 -4.15
C LYS A 36 -0.33 4.28 -3.95
N ILE A 37 -0.48 3.09 -4.53
CA ILE A 37 0.56 2.06 -4.53
C ILE A 37 1.17 2.00 -5.93
N PHE A 38 2.49 2.11 -6.00
CA PHE A 38 3.24 1.90 -7.24
C PHE A 38 4.11 0.66 -7.06
N LYS A 39 3.93 -0.34 -7.91
CA LYS A 39 4.84 -1.49 -7.99
C LYS A 39 5.74 -1.27 -9.20
N ARG A 40 7.03 -1.58 -9.07
CA ARG A 40 7.91 -1.69 -10.23
C ARG A 40 7.46 -2.91 -11.04
N GLU A 41 7.08 -2.69 -12.29
CA GLU A 41 6.97 -3.78 -13.28
C GLU A 41 8.38 -4.27 -13.58
N SER A 42 8.83 -5.23 -12.80
CA SER A 42 9.94 -6.13 -13.10
C SER A 42 9.37 -7.50 -12.81
N ASP A 43 9.44 -8.41 -13.78
CA ASP A 43 8.68 -9.68 -13.91
C ASP A 43 8.84 -10.71 -12.78
N GLU A 44 9.34 -10.31 -11.62
CA GLU A 44 9.47 -11.15 -10.46
C GLU A 44 8.54 -10.66 -9.37
N GLN A 45 7.50 -11.49 -9.18
CA GLN A 45 6.65 -11.54 -8.01
C GLN A 45 7.52 -11.39 -6.75
N GLY A 46 7.63 -10.17 -6.21
CA GLY A 46 8.38 -9.90 -4.98
C GLY A 46 8.01 -10.93 -3.93
N ALA A 47 8.99 -11.78 -3.60
CA ALA A 47 8.83 -13.11 -3.02
C ALA A 47 7.69 -13.22 -1.98
N ALA A 48 6.56 -13.75 -2.44
CA ALA A 48 5.71 -14.63 -1.67
C ALA A 48 5.53 -15.89 -2.53
N THR A 49 6.63 -16.65 -2.69
CA THR A 49 6.55 -18.00 -3.24
C THR A 49 5.79 -18.81 -2.19
N SER A 50 4.50 -19.00 -2.41
CA SER A 50 3.75 -20.04 -1.72
C SER A 50 4.36 -21.37 -2.15
N ALA A 51 5.27 -21.91 -1.34
CA ALA A 51 5.66 -23.31 -1.43
C ALA A 51 4.41 -24.13 -1.10
N SER A 52 3.73 -24.65 -2.13
CA SER A 52 2.79 -25.75 -1.99
C SER A 52 3.60 -27.04 -1.94
N ASN A 53 3.43 -27.83 -0.87
CA ASN A 53 3.83 -29.24 -0.85
C ASN A 53 2.94 -30.08 -1.77
#